data_AF-A0A6N1APH3-F1
#
_entry.id   AF-A0A6N1APH3-F1
#
_cell.length_a   1.000
_cell.length_b   1.000
_cell.length_c   1.000
_cell.angle_alpha   90.00
_cell.angle_beta   90.00
_cell.angle_gamma   90.00
#
_symmetry.space_group_name_H-M   'P 1'
#
loop_
_entity.id
_entity.type
_entity.pdbx_description
1 polymer ?
#
loop_
_entity_poly.entity_id
_entity_poly.type
_entity_poly.pdbx_seq_one_letter_code
_entity_poly.pdbx_strand_id
1 'polypeptide(L)'
;MSRFGGRPPVGRDRVRLSTTEKQAAVAAAKDQKPDFDNDKLLNLLRSAKNELQGMRLIHMHLSLLKDRDPTSQMMVRSIIQELATKASYLQSFNISNGDVIILYKGLKLTGVTDVCQTVEQVFLSKTTLTGPNPYKEYSLYSIMELALNFINVIRFIEELQASETGQHVTETKPPITLEELGKLERSMQMFDLSPFLFNQGIANIGGGDAEMEYYELYISIKLLQERLCPDYDITANKWLFNYFTANLDQSVLRALNHGLSFMRGRRIGININLSTVISTGFVKFDERLPIDFRGQVVLEVSKGDLIENLSLFNEVVEFAQDRRYQIAVDGLNPFWVTNFDLEYLNADYAKIFWSNDMLEMDPQFEKYFRDRIAEQDRCKFILARCDSVTSLVYAHKMGINLVQGRAVDNIMRKGVSVREAIAHAKVD
;
A
#
# COMPACT_ATOMS: atom_id res chain seq x y z
N MET A 1 -39.49 -47.01 46.77
CA MET A 1 -40.01 -47.73 45.58
C MET A 1 -39.94 -46.78 44.38
N SER A 2 -39.03 -47.01 43.45
CA SER A 2 -39.11 -46.56 42.05
C SER A 2 -37.98 -47.22 41.27
N ARG A 3 -38.33 -48.02 40.26
CA ARG A 3 -37.42 -48.59 39.26
C ARG A 3 -37.32 -47.58 38.11
N PHE A 4 -36.11 -47.21 37.71
CA PHE A 4 -35.82 -46.80 36.34
C PHE A 4 -34.44 -47.34 35.95
N GLY A 5 -34.44 -48.19 34.92
CA GLY A 5 -33.23 -48.72 34.29
C GLY A 5 -32.75 -47.80 33.19
N GLY A 6 -31.42 -47.66 33.09
CA GLY A 6 -30.72 -47.04 31.97
C GLY A 6 -29.35 -47.69 31.83
N ARG A 7 -29.09 -48.30 30.66
CA ARG A 7 -27.82 -48.95 30.28
C ARG A 7 -26.65 -47.94 30.28
N PRO A 8 -25.41 -48.35 30.60
CA PRO A 8 -24.24 -47.51 30.38
C PRO A 8 -23.95 -47.39 28.87
N PRO A 9 -23.40 -46.25 28.40
CA PRO A 9 -23.10 -46.05 26.99
C PRO A 9 -21.94 -46.94 26.53
N VAL A 10 -22.06 -47.41 25.29
CA VAL A 10 -21.13 -48.26 24.56
C VAL A 10 -19.73 -47.63 24.55
N GLY A 11 -18.72 -48.43 24.87
CA GLY A 11 -17.33 -48.01 24.93
C GLY A 11 -16.87 -47.32 23.66
N ARG A 12 -16.17 -46.19 23.82
CA ARG A 12 -15.30 -45.67 22.77
C ARG A 12 -14.21 -46.70 22.55
N ASP A 13 -14.31 -47.45 21.46
CA ASP A 13 -13.21 -48.25 20.92
C ASP A 13 -12.02 -47.31 20.68
N ARG A 14 -11.10 -47.26 21.64
CA ARG A 14 -9.77 -46.73 21.40
C ARG A 14 -8.99 -47.82 20.70
N VAL A 15 -9.07 -47.84 19.37
CA VAL A 15 -8.16 -48.63 18.53
C VAL A 15 -6.74 -48.17 18.85
N ARG A 16 -6.00 -48.98 19.63
CA ARG A 16 -4.57 -48.78 19.83
C ARG A 16 -3.88 -49.29 18.57
N LEU A 17 -3.55 -48.35 17.68
CA LEU A 17 -2.66 -48.61 16.55
C LEU A 17 -1.36 -49.23 17.09
N SER A 18 -0.99 -50.39 16.54
CA SER A 18 0.29 -51.05 16.81
C SER A 18 1.46 -50.16 16.38
N THR A 19 2.65 -50.41 16.91
CA THR A 19 3.86 -49.65 16.58
C THR A 19 4.14 -49.69 15.07
N THR A 20 3.80 -50.80 14.42
CA THR A 20 3.93 -51.01 12.97
C THR A 20 2.89 -50.22 12.18
N GLU A 21 1.64 -50.12 12.64
CA GLU A 21 0.60 -49.28 12.02
C GLU A 21 0.85 -47.78 12.22
N LYS A 22 1.45 -47.39 13.36
CA LYS A 22 1.94 -46.02 13.56
C LYS A 22 3.13 -45.71 12.66
N GLN A 23 4.06 -46.65 12.48
CA GLN A 23 5.17 -46.49 11.55
C GLN A 23 4.70 -46.46 10.09
N ALA A 24 3.69 -47.26 9.73
CA ALA A 24 3.05 -47.23 8.42
C ALA A 24 2.23 -45.94 8.19
N ALA A 25 1.55 -45.41 9.22
CA ALA A 25 0.86 -44.13 9.15
C ALA A 25 1.84 -42.94 9.07
N VAL A 26 3.00 -43.02 9.75
CA VAL A 26 4.08 -42.03 9.66
C VAL A 26 4.84 -42.14 8.33
N ALA A 27 4.97 -43.35 7.76
CA ALA A 27 5.53 -43.57 6.43
C ALA A 27 4.56 -43.11 5.32
N ALA A 28 3.26 -43.37 5.47
CA ALA A 28 2.21 -42.87 4.57
C ALA A 28 1.99 -41.35 4.67
N ALA A 29 2.30 -40.75 5.83
CA ALA A 29 2.37 -39.28 5.98
C ALA A 29 3.66 -38.69 5.39
N LYS A 30 4.74 -39.48 5.26
CA LYS A 30 6.00 -39.09 4.62
C LYS A 30 5.99 -39.20 3.09
N ASP A 31 4.98 -39.86 2.52
CA ASP A 31 4.75 -39.96 1.07
C ASP A 31 3.73 -38.93 0.55
N GLN A 32 3.49 -37.86 1.32
CA GLN A 32 2.71 -36.72 0.83
C GLN A 32 3.60 -35.86 -0.08
N LYS A 33 3.04 -35.52 -1.26
CA LYS A 33 3.57 -34.60 -2.28
C LYS A 33 4.37 -33.44 -1.67
N PRO A 34 5.40 -32.92 -2.35
CA PRO A 34 6.21 -31.81 -1.84
C PRO A 34 5.32 -30.71 -1.27
N ASP A 35 5.59 -30.34 -0.02
CA ASP A 35 4.91 -29.28 0.73
C ASP A 35 5.22 -27.97 -0.02
N PHE A 36 4.35 -27.60 -0.97
CA PHE A 36 4.52 -26.37 -1.74
C PHE A 36 4.22 -25.17 -0.84
N ASP A 37 4.96 -24.09 -1.02
CA ASP A 37 4.90 -22.93 -0.14
C ASP A 37 3.69 -22.00 -0.45
N ASN A 38 2.69 -22.45 -1.23
CA ASN A 38 1.54 -21.65 -1.67
C ASN A 38 0.83 -20.95 -0.49
N ASP A 39 0.41 -21.71 0.51
CA ASP A 39 -0.30 -21.18 1.69
C ASP A 39 0.60 -20.28 2.54
N LYS A 40 1.89 -20.65 2.65
CA LYS A 40 2.88 -19.87 3.40
C LYS A 40 3.12 -18.51 2.76
N LEU A 41 3.22 -18.46 1.42
CA LEU A 41 3.36 -17.22 0.68
C LEU A 41 2.09 -16.38 0.74
N LEU A 42 0.91 -16.98 0.58
CA LEU A 42 -0.37 -16.26 0.70
C LEU A 42 -0.56 -15.64 2.08
N ASN A 43 -0.27 -16.39 3.15
CA ASN A 43 -0.37 -15.88 4.52
C ASN A 43 0.57 -14.70 4.74
N LEU A 44 1.82 -14.80 4.26
CA LEU A 44 2.79 -13.71 4.33
C LEU A 44 2.33 -12.47 3.55
N LEU A 45 1.85 -12.63 2.31
CA LEU A 45 1.37 -11.50 1.49
C LEU A 45 0.12 -10.84 2.09
N ARG A 46 -0.75 -11.60 2.75
CA ARG A 46 -1.96 -11.09 3.41
C ARG A 46 -1.66 -10.41 4.74
N SER A 47 -0.70 -10.90 5.53
CA SER A 47 -0.32 -10.32 6.82
C SER A 47 0.56 -9.07 6.69
N ALA A 48 1.33 -8.96 5.60
CA ALA A 48 2.36 -7.94 5.45
C ALA A 48 1.88 -6.55 4.97
N LYS A 49 0.61 -6.17 5.12
CA LYS A 49 0.06 -4.93 4.50
C LYS A 49 0.88 -3.63 4.70
N ASN A 50 1.70 -3.52 5.75
CA ASN A 50 2.57 -2.37 6.01
C ASN A 50 4.09 -2.67 5.85
N GLU A 51 4.50 -3.93 5.69
CA GLU A 51 5.91 -4.37 5.60
C GLU A 51 6.39 -4.62 4.15
N LEU A 52 5.52 -4.47 3.14
CA LEU A 52 5.87 -4.70 1.73
C LEU A 52 6.69 -3.55 1.11
N GLN A 53 6.84 -2.42 1.80
CA GLN A 53 7.54 -1.25 1.27
C GLN A 53 9.05 -1.52 1.20
N GLY A 54 9.64 -1.28 0.01
CA GLY A 54 11.04 -1.59 -0.26
C GLY A 54 11.34 -3.08 -0.53
N MET A 55 10.36 -3.98 -0.37
CA MET A 55 10.49 -5.38 -0.79
C MET A 55 10.25 -5.52 -2.31
N ARG A 56 11.07 -6.35 -2.94
CA ARG A 56 10.93 -6.76 -4.33
C ARG A 56 10.73 -8.26 -4.44
N LEU A 57 10.20 -8.68 -5.56
CA LEU A 57 9.92 -10.06 -5.87
C LEU A 57 10.60 -10.45 -7.19
N ILE A 58 11.11 -11.67 -7.25
CA ILE A 58 11.53 -12.35 -8.46
C ILE A 58 10.55 -13.50 -8.66
N HIS A 59 9.87 -13.54 -9.80
CA HIS A 59 9.04 -14.68 -10.19
C HIS A 59 9.77 -15.45 -11.29
N MET A 60 10.20 -16.67 -11.01
CA MET A 60 10.83 -17.58 -11.97
C MET A 60 9.77 -18.53 -12.54
N HIS A 61 9.46 -18.37 -13.83
CA HIS A 61 8.38 -19.02 -14.55
C HIS A 61 8.78 -20.40 -15.11
N LEU A 62 9.30 -21.29 -14.27
CA LEU A 62 9.77 -22.61 -14.66
C LEU A 62 8.67 -23.48 -15.29
N SER A 63 7.41 -23.22 -14.96
CA SER A 63 6.23 -23.87 -15.53
C SER A 63 6.09 -23.63 -17.04
N LEU A 64 6.73 -22.60 -17.59
CA LEU A 64 6.73 -22.29 -19.03
C LEU A 64 7.81 -23.04 -19.83
N LEU A 65 8.71 -23.75 -19.17
CA LEU A 65 9.73 -24.55 -19.87
C LEU A 65 9.05 -25.75 -20.54
N LYS A 66 9.36 -25.96 -21.82
CA LYS A 66 8.84 -27.11 -22.60
C LYS A 66 9.28 -28.44 -22.00
N ASP A 67 10.55 -28.52 -21.60
CA ASP A 67 11.13 -29.71 -20.98
C ASP A 67 11.29 -29.48 -19.47
N ARG A 68 10.26 -29.83 -18.70
CA ARG A 68 10.23 -29.62 -17.24
C ARG A 68 11.10 -30.66 -16.54
N ASP A 69 12.14 -30.20 -15.85
CA ASP A 69 12.99 -31.03 -14.98
C ASP A 69 12.62 -30.83 -13.50
N PRO A 70 12.34 -31.88 -12.73
CA PRO A 70 12.11 -31.80 -11.28
C PRO A 70 13.24 -31.14 -10.49
N THR A 71 14.47 -31.13 -11.02
CA THR A 71 15.63 -30.50 -10.38
C THR A 71 15.75 -28.99 -10.65
N SER A 72 14.96 -28.44 -11.57
CA SER A 72 15.01 -27.02 -11.97
C SER A 72 14.86 -26.07 -10.78
N GLN A 73 13.92 -26.35 -9.87
CA GLN A 73 13.71 -25.52 -8.67
C GLN A 73 14.94 -25.50 -7.76
N MET A 74 15.62 -26.64 -7.59
CA MET A 74 16.85 -26.71 -6.79
C MET A 74 17.99 -25.94 -7.46
N MET A 75 18.11 -26.03 -8.79
CA MET A 75 19.12 -25.28 -9.55
C MET A 75 18.91 -23.77 -9.43
N VAL A 76 17.67 -23.29 -9.58
CA VAL A 76 17.32 -21.86 -9.35
C VAL A 76 17.70 -21.43 -7.95
N ARG A 77 17.32 -22.20 -6.92
CA ARG A 77 17.66 -21.89 -5.52
C ARG A 77 19.17 -21.82 -5.32
N SER A 78 19.94 -22.76 -5.87
CA SER A 78 21.39 -22.79 -5.74
C SER A 78 22.05 -21.55 -6.34
N ILE A 79 21.61 -21.12 -7.53
CA ILE A 79 22.16 -19.93 -8.20
C ILE A 79 21.76 -18.66 -7.45
N ILE A 80 20.51 -18.57 -6.99
CA ILE A 80 20.00 -17.39 -6.28
C ILE A 80 20.54 -17.28 -4.85
N GLN A 81 21.02 -18.38 -4.25
CA GLN A 81 21.65 -18.37 -2.93
C GLN A 81 22.87 -17.44 -2.88
N GLU A 82 23.53 -17.18 -4.02
CA GLU A 82 24.62 -16.19 -4.13
C GLU A 82 24.16 -14.78 -3.68
N LEU A 83 22.90 -14.44 -3.95
CA LEU A 83 22.31 -13.15 -3.56
C LEU A 83 22.04 -13.08 -2.05
N ALA A 84 21.84 -14.21 -1.37
CA ALA A 84 21.45 -14.25 0.04
C ALA A 84 22.52 -13.61 0.95
N THR A 85 23.80 -13.77 0.61
CA THR A 85 24.92 -13.21 1.39
C THR A 85 24.98 -11.67 1.38
N LYS A 86 24.35 -11.04 0.38
CA LYS A 86 24.37 -9.58 0.19
C LYS A 86 23.02 -8.92 0.50
N ALA A 87 21.97 -9.71 0.68
CA ALA A 87 20.63 -9.21 0.90
C ALA A 87 20.40 -8.93 2.39
N SER A 88 19.68 -7.85 2.71
CA SER A 88 19.19 -7.65 4.08
C SER A 88 18.02 -8.60 4.39
N TYR A 89 17.30 -9.03 3.35
CA TYR A 89 16.25 -10.04 3.43
C TYR A 89 16.21 -10.82 2.12
N LEU A 90 16.12 -12.14 2.20
CA LEU A 90 15.86 -13.01 1.05
C LEU A 90 15.11 -14.26 1.51
N GLN A 91 13.96 -14.54 0.90
CA GLN A 91 13.18 -15.75 1.14
C GLN A 91 12.67 -16.32 -0.18
N SER A 92 12.86 -17.62 -0.39
CA SER A 92 12.35 -18.34 -1.57
C SER A 92 11.15 -19.22 -1.21
N PHE A 93 10.23 -19.36 -2.17
CA PHE A 93 8.98 -20.10 -2.07
C PHE A 93 8.83 -20.97 -3.33
N ASN A 94 8.62 -22.27 -3.15
CA ASN A 94 8.34 -23.18 -4.26
C ASN A 94 6.83 -23.27 -4.48
N ILE A 95 6.37 -22.97 -5.68
CA ILE A 95 4.94 -22.94 -6.02
C ILE A 95 4.53 -24.28 -6.65
N SER A 96 3.28 -24.67 -6.39
CA SER A 96 2.71 -25.96 -6.81
C SER A 96 2.75 -26.23 -8.32
N ASN A 97 2.73 -25.17 -9.14
CA ASN A 97 2.82 -25.29 -10.60
C ASN A 97 4.26 -25.51 -11.12
N GLY A 98 5.26 -25.51 -10.24
CA GLY A 98 6.67 -25.65 -10.58
C GLY A 98 7.47 -24.35 -10.52
N ASP A 99 6.83 -23.19 -10.38
CA ASP A 99 7.51 -21.90 -10.33
C ASP A 99 8.22 -21.64 -9.00
N VAL A 100 9.14 -20.68 -9.00
CA VAL A 100 9.84 -20.22 -7.79
C VAL A 100 9.63 -18.73 -7.63
N ILE A 101 9.12 -18.33 -6.46
CA ILE A 101 8.99 -16.92 -6.09
C ILE A 101 10.04 -16.60 -5.04
N ILE A 102 10.80 -15.52 -5.22
CA ILE A 102 11.79 -15.03 -4.26
C ILE A 102 11.42 -13.61 -3.84
N LEU A 103 11.28 -13.39 -2.53
CA LEU A 103 11.13 -12.06 -1.94
C LEU A 103 12.49 -11.59 -1.43
N TYR A 104 12.86 -10.33 -1.71
CA TYR A 104 14.14 -9.79 -1.27
C TYR A 104 14.11 -8.29 -0.96
N LYS A 105 15.06 -7.84 -0.12
CA LYS A 105 15.32 -6.43 0.24
C LYS A 105 16.84 -6.19 0.30
N GLY A 106 17.26 -4.95 0.06
CA GLY A 106 18.66 -4.52 0.23
C GLY A 106 19.63 -4.89 -0.90
N LEU A 107 19.13 -5.40 -2.04
CA LEU A 107 19.96 -5.71 -3.21
C LEU A 107 19.82 -4.67 -4.33
N LYS A 108 20.94 -4.37 -4.99
CA LYS A 108 20.96 -3.56 -6.22
C LYS A 108 20.30 -4.33 -7.36
N LEU A 109 19.48 -3.63 -8.16
CA LEU A 109 18.75 -4.24 -9.26
C LEU A 109 19.68 -4.91 -10.28
N THR A 110 20.80 -4.27 -10.63
CA THR A 110 21.79 -4.82 -11.57
C THR A 110 22.27 -6.21 -11.15
N GLY A 111 22.72 -6.37 -9.90
CA GLY A 111 23.19 -7.66 -9.41
C GLY A 111 22.11 -8.74 -9.37
N VAL A 112 20.84 -8.36 -9.14
CA VAL A 112 19.72 -9.32 -9.21
C VAL A 112 19.43 -9.70 -10.66
N THR A 113 19.41 -8.73 -11.58
CA THR A 113 19.21 -8.95 -13.01
C THR A 113 20.29 -9.86 -13.58
N ASP A 114 21.56 -9.64 -13.26
CA ASP A 114 22.68 -10.46 -13.74
C ASP A 114 22.51 -11.95 -13.34
N VAL A 115 22.10 -12.20 -12.09
CA VAL A 115 21.81 -13.56 -11.61
C VAL A 115 20.59 -14.15 -12.30
N CYS A 116 19.51 -13.38 -12.50
CA CYS A 116 18.32 -13.86 -13.21
C CYS A 116 18.61 -14.19 -14.68
N GLN A 117 19.41 -13.37 -15.36
CA GLN A 117 19.87 -13.63 -16.72
C GLN A 117 20.74 -14.89 -16.80
N THR A 118 21.60 -15.11 -15.80
CA THR A 118 22.40 -16.34 -15.70
C THR A 118 21.49 -17.57 -15.60
N VAL A 119 20.47 -17.51 -14.73
CA VAL A 119 19.46 -18.57 -14.61
C VAL A 119 18.75 -18.80 -15.96
N GLU A 120 18.26 -17.73 -16.59
CA GLU A 120 17.55 -17.81 -17.87
C GLU A 120 18.42 -18.43 -18.98
N GLN A 121 19.69 -18.02 -19.12
CA GLN A 121 20.62 -18.59 -20.09
C GLN A 121 20.88 -20.08 -19.86
N VAL A 122 21.02 -20.51 -18.60
CA VAL A 122 21.24 -21.93 -18.25
C VAL A 122 20.06 -22.80 -18.69
N PHE A 123 18.82 -22.32 -18.54
CA PHE A 123 17.62 -23.07 -18.97
C PHE A 123 17.37 -22.96 -20.47
N LEU A 124 17.41 -21.75 -21.04
CA LEU A 124 17.09 -21.52 -22.45
C LEU A 124 18.17 -22.02 -23.42
N SER A 125 19.36 -22.38 -22.92
CA SER A 125 20.35 -23.13 -23.71
C SER A 125 19.95 -24.60 -23.97
N LYS A 126 19.01 -25.14 -23.19
CA LYS A 126 18.59 -26.55 -23.23
C LYS A 126 17.15 -26.75 -23.71
N THR A 127 16.28 -25.77 -23.51
CA THR A 127 14.85 -25.85 -23.85
C THR A 127 14.32 -24.47 -24.24
N THR A 128 13.04 -24.39 -24.59
CA THR A 128 12.38 -23.13 -24.97
C THR A 128 11.14 -22.89 -24.13
N LEU A 129 10.67 -21.64 -24.10
CA LEU A 129 9.40 -21.28 -23.48
C LEU A 129 8.23 -21.78 -24.34
N THR A 130 7.16 -22.26 -23.70
CA THR A 130 5.92 -22.68 -24.38
C THR A 130 4.99 -21.51 -24.70
N GLY A 131 5.24 -20.33 -24.13
CA GLY A 131 4.41 -19.14 -24.30
C GLY A 131 4.90 -17.97 -23.45
N PRO A 132 4.18 -16.83 -23.46
CA PRO A 132 4.46 -15.70 -22.59
C PRO A 132 4.10 -16.03 -21.13
N ASN A 133 4.74 -15.33 -20.20
CA ASN A 133 4.49 -15.48 -18.76
C ASN A 133 3.16 -14.85 -18.31
N PRO A 134 2.73 -15.04 -17.04
CA PRO A 134 1.48 -14.46 -16.52
C PRO A 134 1.37 -12.94 -16.63
N TYR A 135 2.50 -12.25 -16.84
CA TYR A 135 2.59 -10.80 -17.03
C TYR A 135 2.70 -10.40 -18.52
N LYS A 136 2.51 -11.35 -19.44
CA LYS A 136 2.57 -11.20 -20.91
C LYS A 136 3.96 -10.87 -21.47
N GLU A 137 5.02 -11.26 -20.77
CA GLU A 137 6.41 -11.10 -21.23
C GLU A 137 6.95 -12.43 -21.75
N TYR A 138 7.81 -12.40 -22.77
CA TYR A 138 8.55 -13.58 -23.25
C TYR A 138 9.88 -13.72 -22.51
N SER A 139 9.83 -13.97 -21.21
CA SER A 139 11.00 -14.20 -20.35
C SER A 139 10.72 -15.27 -19.30
N LEU A 140 11.78 -15.98 -18.89
CA LEU A 140 11.74 -16.97 -17.82
C LEU A 140 11.59 -16.31 -16.44
N TYR A 141 11.82 -15.02 -16.30
CA TYR A 141 11.72 -14.34 -15.01
C TYR A 141 11.06 -12.97 -15.11
N SER A 142 10.48 -12.52 -13.99
CA SER A 142 10.00 -11.14 -13.82
C SER A 142 10.49 -10.59 -12.49
N ILE A 143 11.06 -9.39 -12.50
CA ILE A 143 11.48 -8.67 -11.30
C ILE A 143 10.49 -7.53 -11.07
N MET A 144 9.89 -7.48 -9.88
CA MET A 144 8.81 -6.55 -9.59
C MET A 144 8.94 -5.96 -8.19
N GLU A 145 8.45 -4.74 -8.00
CA GLU A 145 8.25 -4.20 -6.66
C GLU A 145 7.00 -4.83 -6.04
N LEU A 146 7.17 -5.42 -4.84
CA LEU A 146 6.12 -6.24 -4.23
C LEU A 146 4.93 -5.39 -3.81
N ALA A 147 5.17 -4.19 -3.26
CA ALA A 147 4.12 -3.23 -2.94
C ALA A 147 3.24 -2.86 -4.15
N LEU A 148 3.74 -3.01 -5.37
CA LEU A 148 3.02 -2.69 -6.61
C LEU A 148 2.33 -3.91 -7.23
N ASN A 149 2.76 -5.13 -6.90
CA ASN A 149 2.36 -6.35 -7.61
C ASN A 149 1.84 -7.47 -6.71
N PHE A 150 1.77 -7.28 -5.38
CA PHE A 150 1.34 -8.33 -4.46
C PHE A 150 -0.08 -8.84 -4.75
N ILE A 151 -1.00 -7.99 -5.21
CA ILE A 151 -2.36 -8.41 -5.62
C ILE A 151 -2.28 -9.39 -6.80
N ASN A 152 -1.45 -9.10 -7.80
CA ASN A 152 -1.26 -9.98 -8.96
C ASN A 152 -0.67 -11.32 -8.55
N VAL A 153 0.25 -11.33 -7.57
CA VAL A 153 0.86 -12.56 -7.04
C VAL A 153 -0.14 -13.37 -6.20
N ILE A 154 -0.92 -12.72 -5.33
CA ILE A 154 -1.99 -13.38 -4.55
C ILE A 154 -2.96 -14.05 -5.51
N ARG A 155 -3.46 -13.31 -6.52
CA ARG A 155 -4.39 -13.83 -7.50
C ARG A 155 -3.81 -15.03 -8.25
N PHE A 156 -2.56 -14.94 -8.71
CA PHE A 156 -1.88 -16.06 -9.38
C PHE A 156 -1.85 -17.33 -8.52
N ILE A 157 -1.49 -17.22 -7.23
CA ILE A 157 -1.45 -18.38 -6.34
C ILE A 157 -2.85 -18.92 -6.04
N GLU A 158 -3.84 -18.04 -5.87
CA GLU A 158 -5.25 -18.42 -5.68
C GLU A 158 -5.82 -19.16 -6.91
N GLU A 159 -5.52 -18.70 -8.12
CA GLU A 159 -5.90 -19.36 -9.38
C GLU A 159 -5.30 -20.77 -9.51
N LEU A 160 -4.04 -20.94 -9.07
CA LEU A 160 -3.39 -22.26 -9.02
C LEU A 160 -4.07 -23.19 -8.00
N GLN A 161 -4.36 -22.70 -6.79
CA GLN A 161 -5.07 -23.49 -5.77
C GLN A 161 -6.49 -23.86 -6.18
N ALA A 162 -7.21 -22.95 -6.86
CA ALA A 162 -8.54 -23.21 -7.39
C ALA A 162 -8.54 -24.34 -8.43
N SER A 163 -7.53 -24.34 -9.31
CA SER A 163 -7.33 -25.35 -10.33
C SER A 163 -6.98 -26.73 -9.74
N GLU A 164 -6.31 -26.76 -8.59
CA GLU A 164 -5.88 -27.99 -7.91
C GLU A 164 -6.95 -28.60 -6.99
N THR A 165 -7.77 -27.77 -6.35
CA THR A 165 -8.75 -28.22 -5.35
C THR A 165 -10.17 -28.38 -5.89
N GLY A 166 -10.45 -27.89 -7.10
CA GLY A 166 -11.80 -27.89 -7.67
C GLY A 166 -12.83 -27.12 -6.84
N GLN A 167 -12.38 -26.32 -5.86
CA GLN A 167 -13.22 -25.49 -5.01
C GLN A 167 -13.35 -24.10 -5.62
N HIS A 168 -14.59 -23.63 -5.77
CA HIS A 168 -14.88 -22.24 -6.08
C HIS A 168 -14.32 -21.35 -4.96
N VAL A 169 -13.28 -20.61 -5.28
CA VAL A 169 -12.79 -19.49 -4.48
C VAL A 169 -13.92 -18.47 -4.37
N THR A 170 -14.15 -17.89 -3.18
CA THR A 170 -14.91 -16.64 -3.06
C THR A 170 -14.38 -15.66 -4.10
N GLU A 171 -15.14 -15.40 -5.16
CA GLU A 171 -14.67 -14.68 -6.35
C GLU A 171 -13.95 -13.39 -5.96
N THR A 172 -12.63 -13.40 -6.11
CA THR A 172 -11.85 -12.17 -6.16
C THR A 172 -12.15 -11.52 -7.50
N LYS A 173 -12.66 -10.29 -7.46
CA LYS A 173 -13.17 -9.61 -8.66
C LYS A 173 -12.06 -9.52 -9.71
N PRO A 174 -12.34 -9.78 -11.00
CA PRO A 174 -11.36 -9.59 -12.06
C PRO A 174 -10.84 -8.14 -12.06
N PRO A 175 -9.57 -7.90 -12.45
CA PRO A 175 -9.07 -6.54 -12.59
C PRO A 175 -9.89 -5.73 -13.57
N ILE A 176 -10.07 -4.44 -13.27
CA ILE A 176 -10.75 -3.52 -14.19
C ILE A 176 -10.04 -3.49 -15.54
N THR A 177 -10.85 -3.51 -16.61
CA THR A 177 -10.36 -3.36 -17.99
C THR A 177 -10.42 -1.89 -18.41
N LEU A 178 -9.71 -1.52 -19.47
CA LEU A 178 -9.77 -0.17 -20.03
C LEU A 178 -11.20 0.22 -20.45
N GLU A 179 -11.97 -0.72 -21.00
CA GLU A 179 -13.35 -0.49 -21.42
C GLU A 179 -14.26 -0.17 -20.22
N GLU A 180 -14.14 -0.97 -19.15
CA GLU A 180 -14.90 -0.77 -17.93
C GLU A 180 -14.50 0.50 -17.19
N LEU A 181 -13.23 0.86 -17.24
CA LEU A 181 -12.77 2.15 -16.72
C LEU A 181 -13.42 3.32 -17.46
N GLY A 182 -13.51 3.26 -18.80
CA GLY A 182 -14.21 4.29 -19.57
C GLY A 182 -15.71 4.38 -19.27
N LYS A 183 -16.37 3.25 -18.93
CA LYS A 183 -17.77 3.24 -18.45
C LYS A 183 -17.90 3.86 -17.06
N LEU A 184 -16.97 3.55 -16.16
CA LEU A 184 -16.89 4.11 -14.82
C LEU A 184 -16.73 5.63 -14.87
N GLU A 185 -15.80 6.16 -15.69
CA GLU A 185 -15.57 7.60 -15.84
C GLU A 185 -16.80 8.35 -16.35
N ARG A 186 -17.51 7.82 -17.34
CA ARG A 186 -18.76 8.43 -17.83
C ARG A 186 -19.84 8.44 -16.74
N SER A 187 -19.97 7.36 -15.99
CA SER A 187 -20.95 7.26 -14.90
C SER A 187 -20.63 8.25 -13.78
N MET A 188 -19.35 8.43 -13.48
CA MET A 188 -18.85 9.41 -12.51
C MET A 188 -19.17 10.86 -12.85
N GLN A 189 -19.36 11.19 -14.13
CA GLN A 189 -19.75 12.55 -14.52
C GLN A 189 -21.15 12.94 -14.02
N MET A 190 -22.05 12.00 -13.78
CA MET A 190 -23.41 12.30 -13.29
C MET A 190 -23.66 11.83 -11.86
N PHE A 191 -22.63 11.25 -11.23
CA PHE A 191 -22.75 10.62 -9.92
C PHE A 191 -22.46 11.61 -8.78
N ASP A 192 -23.31 11.60 -7.76
CA ASP A 192 -23.07 12.37 -6.55
C ASP A 192 -22.07 11.64 -5.65
N LEU A 193 -20.87 12.21 -5.50
CA LEU A 193 -19.82 11.67 -4.64
C LEU A 193 -19.95 12.07 -3.18
N SER A 194 -20.89 12.95 -2.83
CA SER A 194 -21.06 13.43 -1.44
C SER A 194 -21.19 12.30 -0.41
N PRO A 195 -21.93 11.19 -0.65
CA PRO A 195 -22.01 10.07 0.28
C PRO A 195 -20.71 9.25 0.45
N PHE A 196 -19.74 9.44 -0.45
CA PHE A 196 -18.47 8.73 -0.49
C PHE A 196 -17.31 9.60 -0.02
N LEU A 197 -17.59 10.86 0.30
CA LEU A 197 -16.64 11.84 0.79
C LEU A 197 -16.52 11.71 2.30
N PHE A 198 -15.32 11.37 2.74
CA PHE A 198 -14.95 11.26 4.14
C PHE A 198 -13.89 12.29 4.47
N ASN A 199 -13.63 12.46 5.76
CA ASN A 199 -12.53 13.26 6.24
C ASN A 199 -11.66 12.49 7.22
N GLN A 200 -10.38 12.84 7.25
CA GLN A 200 -9.42 12.37 8.25
C GLN A 200 -8.75 13.57 8.89
N GLY A 201 -8.67 13.58 10.23
CA GLY A 201 -8.08 14.69 10.98
C GLY A 201 -6.55 14.63 10.98
N ILE A 202 -5.91 15.79 10.83
CA ILE A 202 -4.49 15.99 11.11
C ILE A 202 -4.40 16.52 12.55
N ALA A 203 -3.95 15.65 13.46
CA ALA A 203 -3.89 15.94 14.88
C ALA A 203 -2.63 16.74 15.23
N ASN A 204 -2.77 17.71 16.14
CA ASN A 204 -1.67 18.48 16.69
C ASN A 204 -1.21 17.86 18.02
N ILE A 205 0.05 17.45 18.08
CA ILE A 205 0.70 16.87 19.26
C ILE A 205 1.73 17.82 19.91
N GLY A 206 1.91 19.02 19.36
CA GLY A 206 2.84 20.05 19.83
C GLY A 206 2.34 20.89 21.00
N GLY A 207 1.05 20.81 21.35
CA GLY A 207 0.49 21.40 22.58
C GLY A 207 -0.17 22.78 22.43
N GLY A 208 -0.80 23.08 21.29
CA GLY A 208 -1.65 24.26 21.09
C GLY A 208 -3.13 24.04 21.48
N ASP A 209 -3.93 25.11 21.37
CA ASP A 209 -5.35 25.12 21.74
C ASP A 209 -6.23 24.24 20.83
N ALA A 210 -5.81 24.04 19.58
CA ALA A 210 -6.52 23.20 18.62
C ALA A 210 -5.92 21.79 18.59
N GLU A 211 -6.70 20.78 18.99
CA GLU A 211 -6.29 19.37 18.84
C GLU A 211 -6.20 18.93 17.38
N MET A 212 -6.88 19.65 16.47
CA MET A 212 -6.90 19.39 15.03
C MET A 212 -6.46 20.60 14.25
N GLU A 213 -5.47 20.42 13.38
CA GLU A 213 -4.98 21.46 12.48
C GLU A 213 -5.95 21.65 11.30
N TYR A 214 -6.27 20.56 10.60
CA TYR A 214 -7.26 20.54 9.53
C TYR A 214 -7.77 19.12 9.26
N TYR A 215 -8.73 18.99 8.35
CA TYR A 215 -9.34 17.71 7.97
C TYR A 215 -9.12 17.45 6.47
N GLU A 216 -8.34 16.44 6.13
CA GLU A 216 -8.14 16.02 4.74
C GLU A 216 -9.38 15.28 4.22
N LEU A 217 -9.88 15.72 3.08
CA LEU A 217 -10.97 15.10 2.36
C LEU A 217 -10.46 13.96 1.47
N TYR A 218 -11.13 12.81 1.56
CA TYR A 218 -10.84 11.67 0.71
C TYR A 218 -12.11 10.97 0.25
N ILE A 219 -12.04 10.32 -0.91
CA ILE A 219 -13.11 9.46 -1.43
C ILE A 219 -12.82 8.01 -1.06
N SER A 220 -13.82 7.32 -0.52
CA SER A 220 -13.72 5.87 -0.31
C SER A 220 -13.82 5.13 -1.63
N ILE A 221 -12.67 4.78 -2.19
CA ILE A 221 -12.53 3.94 -3.40
C ILE A 221 -13.26 2.61 -3.25
N LYS A 222 -13.24 2.01 -2.06
CA LYS A 222 -13.95 0.75 -1.79
C LYS A 222 -15.47 0.91 -1.97
N LEU A 223 -16.07 1.91 -1.32
CA LEU A 223 -17.51 2.15 -1.42
C LEU A 223 -17.90 2.59 -2.84
N LEU A 224 -17.03 3.36 -3.50
CA LEU A 224 -17.23 3.78 -4.89
C LEU A 224 -17.23 2.58 -5.84
N GLN A 225 -16.28 1.65 -5.68
CA GLN A 225 -16.22 0.39 -6.43
C GLN A 225 -17.49 -0.44 -6.20
N GLU A 226 -17.89 -0.66 -4.95
CA GLU A 226 -19.11 -1.42 -4.61
C GLU A 226 -20.37 -0.83 -5.27
N ARG A 227 -20.37 0.48 -5.54
CA ARG A 227 -21.53 1.16 -6.13
C ARG A 227 -21.50 1.25 -7.66
N LEU A 228 -20.35 1.59 -8.24
CA LEU A 228 -20.24 1.93 -9.67
C LEU A 228 -19.60 0.83 -10.52
N CYS A 229 -18.81 -0.06 -9.91
CA CYS A 229 -18.12 -1.13 -10.62
C CYS A 229 -18.06 -2.38 -9.72
N PRO A 230 -19.23 -2.97 -9.35
CA PRO A 230 -19.28 -4.05 -8.38
C PRO A 230 -18.63 -5.34 -8.89
N ASP A 231 -18.49 -5.51 -10.19
CA ASP A 231 -18.00 -6.75 -10.81
C ASP A 231 -16.48 -6.77 -11.02
N TYR A 232 -15.78 -5.64 -10.82
CA TYR A 232 -14.34 -5.53 -11.06
C TYR A 232 -13.59 -4.97 -9.85
N ASP A 233 -12.30 -5.32 -9.74
CA ASP A 233 -11.36 -4.69 -8.83
C ASP A 233 -10.66 -3.52 -9.53
N ILE A 234 -10.99 -2.30 -9.10
CA ILE A 234 -10.40 -1.07 -9.65
C ILE A 234 -8.98 -0.82 -9.15
N THR A 235 -8.57 -1.49 -8.07
CA THR A 235 -7.25 -1.34 -7.45
C THR A 235 -6.24 -2.37 -7.98
N ALA A 236 -6.71 -3.42 -8.64
CA ALA A 236 -5.87 -4.51 -9.14
C ALA A 236 -4.87 -4.08 -10.22
N ASN A 237 -5.20 -3.06 -11.03
CA ASN A 237 -4.27 -2.49 -12.00
C ASN A 237 -3.87 -1.06 -11.58
N LYS A 238 -2.65 -0.90 -11.06
CA LYS A 238 -2.15 0.40 -10.57
C LYS A 238 -2.15 1.50 -11.63
N TRP A 239 -1.86 1.21 -12.90
CA TRP A 239 -1.84 2.24 -13.95
C TRP A 239 -3.24 2.77 -14.23
N LEU A 240 -4.21 1.86 -14.37
CA LEU A 240 -5.62 2.22 -14.53
C LEU A 240 -6.18 2.90 -13.29
N PHE A 241 -5.79 2.43 -12.10
CA PHE A 241 -6.17 3.05 -10.84
C PHE A 241 -5.60 4.47 -10.69
N ASN A 242 -4.31 4.67 -11.00
CA ASN A 242 -3.68 5.98 -10.94
C ASN A 242 -4.33 6.95 -11.95
N TYR A 243 -4.59 6.49 -13.17
CA TYR A 243 -5.31 7.26 -14.19
C TYR A 243 -6.71 7.66 -13.70
N PHE A 244 -7.44 6.70 -13.14
CA PHE A 244 -8.75 6.93 -12.53
C PHE A 244 -8.70 7.99 -11.42
N THR A 245 -7.76 7.85 -10.47
CA THR A 245 -7.62 8.79 -9.35
C THR A 245 -7.19 10.17 -9.79
N ALA A 246 -6.37 10.28 -10.84
CA ALA A 246 -5.97 11.58 -11.40
C ALA A 246 -7.17 12.35 -11.99
N ASN A 247 -8.15 11.64 -12.56
CA ASN A 247 -9.37 12.24 -13.09
C ASN A 247 -10.47 12.47 -12.02
N LEU A 248 -10.23 12.06 -10.78
CA LEU A 248 -11.22 12.13 -9.70
C LEU A 248 -11.44 13.55 -9.20
N ASP A 249 -10.41 14.41 -9.25
CA ASP A 249 -10.43 15.77 -8.71
C ASP A 249 -11.64 16.59 -9.17
N GLN A 250 -11.93 16.57 -10.48
CA GLN A 250 -13.05 17.32 -11.06
C GLN A 250 -14.40 16.84 -10.51
N SER A 251 -14.51 15.56 -10.15
CA SER A 251 -15.72 15.03 -9.54
C SER A 251 -15.80 15.40 -8.06
N VAL A 252 -14.67 15.44 -7.34
CA VAL A 252 -14.59 15.92 -5.96
C VAL A 252 -14.97 17.41 -5.88
N LEU A 253 -14.39 18.27 -6.72
CA LEU A 253 -14.73 19.70 -6.77
C LEU A 253 -16.23 19.93 -7.04
N ARG A 254 -16.84 19.10 -7.89
CA ARG A 254 -18.29 19.15 -8.13
C ARG A 254 -19.12 18.70 -6.94
N ALA A 255 -18.71 17.67 -6.21
CA ALA A 255 -19.39 17.27 -4.98
C ALA A 255 -19.31 18.37 -3.91
N LEU A 256 -18.14 19.01 -3.76
CA LEU A 256 -17.96 20.11 -2.81
C LEU A 256 -18.84 21.33 -3.16
N ASN A 257 -19.19 21.52 -4.43
CA ASN A 257 -20.13 22.57 -4.86
C ASN A 257 -21.56 22.35 -4.35
N HIS A 258 -21.96 21.13 -3.99
CA HIS A 258 -23.32 20.83 -3.52
C HIS A 258 -23.50 20.94 -2.00
N GLY A 259 -22.42 21.18 -1.24
CA GLY A 259 -22.52 21.63 0.16
C GLY A 259 -21.28 21.40 1.01
N LEU A 260 -20.73 22.48 1.56
CA LEU A 260 -19.68 22.49 2.60
C LEU A 260 -20.25 22.76 4.01
N SER A 261 -21.55 22.60 4.19
CA SER A 261 -22.26 22.94 5.44
C SER A 261 -21.67 22.25 6.67
N PHE A 262 -21.19 21.02 6.51
CA PHE A 262 -20.56 20.21 7.56
C PHE A 262 -19.13 20.68 7.91
N MET A 263 -18.53 21.54 7.10
CA MET A 263 -17.16 22.06 7.24
C MET A 263 -17.09 23.47 7.83
N ARG A 264 -18.23 24.07 8.20
CA ARG A 264 -18.25 25.42 8.77
C ARG A 264 -17.37 25.50 10.02
N GLY A 265 -16.40 26.43 10.01
CA GLY A 265 -15.47 26.67 11.11
C GLY A 265 -14.30 25.70 11.19
N ARG A 266 -14.05 24.87 10.17
CA ARG A 266 -12.91 23.94 10.12
C ARG A 266 -12.07 24.16 8.88
N ARG A 267 -10.75 23.96 9.00
CA ARG A 267 -9.83 23.86 7.87
C ARG A 267 -9.97 22.52 7.17
N ILE A 268 -9.85 22.53 5.84
CA ILE A 268 -10.05 21.35 5.00
C ILE A 268 -8.86 21.18 4.06
N GLY A 269 -8.41 19.94 3.86
CA GLY A 269 -7.40 19.58 2.86
C GLY A 269 -8.05 18.89 1.68
N ILE A 270 -7.66 19.26 0.46
CA ILE A 270 -8.16 18.64 -0.77
C ILE A 270 -6.96 18.18 -1.60
N ASN A 271 -6.88 16.88 -1.86
CA ASN A 271 -5.94 16.34 -2.85
C ASN A 271 -6.29 16.88 -4.24
N ILE A 272 -5.31 17.47 -4.92
CA ILE A 272 -5.54 18.08 -6.22
C ILE A 272 -4.29 18.02 -7.09
N ASN A 273 -4.48 17.73 -8.37
CA ASN A 273 -3.45 17.88 -9.39
C ASN A 273 -3.29 19.36 -9.77
N LEU A 274 -2.06 19.77 -10.09
CA LEU A 274 -1.70 21.13 -10.49
C LEU A 274 -2.50 21.59 -11.71
N SER A 275 -2.69 20.71 -12.68
CA SER A 275 -3.52 20.99 -13.87
C SER A 275 -5.00 21.24 -13.54
N THR A 276 -5.51 20.64 -12.46
CA THR A 276 -6.86 20.87 -11.96
C THR A 276 -6.98 22.28 -11.37
N VAL A 277 -5.98 22.77 -10.63
CA VAL A 277 -6.04 24.10 -9.97
C VAL A 277 -6.24 25.24 -10.98
N ILE A 278 -5.58 25.16 -12.14
CA ILE A 278 -5.71 26.15 -13.22
C ILE A 278 -6.93 25.91 -14.13
N SER A 279 -7.72 24.86 -13.88
CA SER A 279 -8.86 24.49 -14.72
C SER A 279 -10.08 25.39 -14.47
N THR A 280 -10.96 25.48 -15.47
CA THR A 280 -12.26 26.16 -15.32
C THR A 280 -13.15 25.52 -14.25
N GLY A 281 -12.96 24.23 -13.97
CA GLY A 281 -13.67 23.53 -12.89
C GLY A 281 -13.29 24.07 -11.52
N PHE A 282 -12.01 24.35 -11.30
CA PHE A 282 -11.52 24.93 -10.05
C PHE A 282 -11.91 26.39 -9.91
N VAL A 283 -11.86 27.20 -10.98
CA VAL A 283 -12.33 28.60 -10.93
C VAL A 283 -13.79 28.69 -10.47
N LYS A 284 -14.67 27.82 -10.99
CA LYS A 284 -16.08 27.77 -10.56
C LYS A 284 -16.25 27.35 -9.10
N PHE A 285 -15.35 26.50 -8.60
CA PHE A 285 -15.30 26.13 -7.19
C PHE A 285 -14.86 27.33 -6.34
N ASP A 286 -13.77 28.01 -6.71
CA ASP A 286 -13.24 29.21 -6.04
C ASP A 286 -14.27 30.36 -5.94
N GLU A 287 -15.00 30.65 -7.02
CA GLU A 287 -16.03 31.69 -7.07
C GLU A 287 -17.20 31.46 -6.09
N ARG A 288 -17.43 30.21 -5.69
CA ARG A 288 -18.52 29.83 -4.78
C ARG A 288 -18.11 29.77 -3.32
N LEU A 289 -16.80 29.73 -3.05
CA LEU A 289 -16.31 29.73 -1.68
C LEU A 289 -16.43 31.14 -1.07
N PRO A 290 -16.96 31.27 0.15
CA PRO A 290 -16.87 32.50 0.90
C PRO A 290 -15.40 32.95 1.03
N ILE A 291 -15.13 34.24 0.87
CA ILE A 291 -13.78 34.80 0.91
C ILE A 291 -13.03 34.37 2.18
N ASP A 292 -13.70 34.41 3.34
CA ASP A 292 -13.13 34.03 4.63
C ASP A 292 -12.83 32.53 4.74
N PHE A 293 -13.46 31.70 3.92
CA PHE A 293 -13.26 30.25 3.90
C PHE A 293 -12.10 29.83 2.99
N ARG A 294 -11.68 30.64 2.01
CA ARG A 294 -10.53 30.30 1.15
C ARG A 294 -9.25 30.10 1.95
N GLY A 295 -9.04 30.94 2.96
CA GLY A 295 -7.97 30.81 3.96
C GLY A 295 -8.02 29.55 4.83
N GLN A 296 -9.09 28.77 4.73
CA GLN A 296 -9.28 27.51 5.45
C GLN A 296 -9.10 26.28 4.54
N VAL A 297 -8.76 26.47 3.27
CA VAL A 297 -8.57 25.37 2.31
C VAL A 297 -7.07 25.17 2.06
N VAL A 298 -6.63 23.94 2.27
CA VAL A 298 -5.28 23.45 1.97
C VAL A 298 -5.35 22.62 0.68
N LEU A 299 -4.59 23.01 -0.34
CA LEU A 299 -4.44 22.28 -1.59
C LEU A 299 -3.27 21.31 -1.44
N GLU A 300 -3.55 20.01 -1.44
CA GLU A 300 -2.53 18.97 -1.29
C GLU A 300 -2.07 18.47 -2.65
N VAL A 301 -0.84 18.82 -3.01
CA VAL A 301 -0.21 18.47 -4.28
C VAL A 301 0.76 17.32 -4.04
N SER A 302 0.63 16.23 -4.80
CA SER A 302 1.56 15.11 -4.67
C SER A 302 2.97 15.52 -5.11
N LYS A 303 4.00 14.96 -4.46
CA LYS A 303 5.39 15.16 -4.89
C LYS A 303 5.64 14.79 -6.36
N GLY A 304 4.89 13.82 -6.90
CA GLY A 304 5.07 13.36 -8.28
C GLY A 304 4.70 14.46 -9.25
N ASP A 305 3.52 15.04 -9.05
CA ASP A 305 3.03 16.15 -9.86
C ASP A 305 3.91 17.41 -9.70
N LEU A 306 4.37 17.71 -8.48
CA LEU A 306 5.34 18.79 -8.25
C LEU A 306 6.62 18.62 -9.07
N ILE A 307 7.21 17.42 -9.07
CA ILE A 307 8.48 17.15 -9.78
C ILE A 307 8.27 17.19 -11.29
N GLU A 308 7.16 16.61 -11.77
CA GLU A 308 6.82 16.57 -13.18
C GLU A 308 6.51 17.96 -13.75
N ASN A 309 5.91 18.85 -12.94
CA ASN A 309 5.36 20.12 -13.40
C ASN A 309 5.82 21.33 -12.56
N LEU A 310 7.13 21.46 -12.30
CA LEU A 310 7.67 22.50 -11.41
C LEU A 310 7.32 23.95 -11.84
N SER A 311 7.31 24.24 -13.15
CA SER A 311 6.90 25.57 -13.65
C SER A 311 5.45 25.88 -13.32
N LEU A 312 4.55 24.91 -13.53
CA LEU A 312 3.13 25.04 -13.21
C LEU A 312 2.91 25.12 -11.69
N PHE A 313 3.71 24.41 -10.90
CA PHE A 313 3.67 24.50 -9.44
C PHE A 313 3.87 25.96 -8.97
N ASN A 314 4.83 26.69 -9.54
CA ASN A 314 5.05 28.10 -9.20
C ASN A 314 3.85 28.99 -9.56
N GLU A 315 3.22 28.78 -10.73
CA GLU A 315 1.99 29.50 -11.11
C GLU A 315 0.84 29.19 -10.15
N VAL A 316 0.72 27.93 -9.70
CA VAL A 316 -0.27 27.50 -8.73
C VAL A 316 -0.02 28.12 -7.35
N VAL A 317 1.24 28.26 -6.94
CA VAL A 317 1.62 28.96 -5.70
C VAL A 317 1.19 30.43 -5.75
N GLU A 318 1.49 31.15 -6.81
CA GLU A 318 1.06 32.55 -6.99
C GLU A 318 -0.47 32.66 -6.95
N PHE A 319 -1.16 31.80 -7.70
CA PHE A 319 -2.61 31.73 -7.73
C PHE A 319 -3.22 31.45 -6.34
N ALA A 320 -2.60 30.54 -5.58
CA ALA A 320 -3.03 30.15 -4.24
C ALA A 320 -2.87 31.32 -3.26
N GLN A 321 -1.72 31.99 -3.27
CA GLN A 321 -1.42 33.12 -2.40
C GLN A 321 -2.39 34.29 -2.62
N ASP A 322 -2.67 34.65 -3.87
CA ASP A 322 -3.63 35.71 -4.23
C ASP A 322 -5.03 35.44 -3.68
N ARG A 323 -5.38 34.16 -3.52
CA ARG A 323 -6.68 33.70 -3.02
C ARG A 323 -6.65 33.22 -1.58
N ARG A 324 -5.49 33.29 -0.93
CA ARG A 324 -5.22 32.82 0.44
C ARG A 324 -5.37 31.32 0.65
N TYR A 325 -5.34 30.52 -0.40
CA TYR A 325 -5.20 29.07 -0.25
C TYR A 325 -3.84 28.74 0.37
N GLN A 326 -3.80 27.67 1.15
CA GLN A 326 -2.55 27.09 1.64
C GLN A 326 -2.14 25.91 0.77
N ILE A 327 -0.84 25.63 0.68
CA ILE A 327 -0.30 24.52 -0.11
C ILE A 327 0.35 23.48 0.79
N ALA A 328 0.01 22.21 0.57
CA ALA A 328 0.70 21.08 1.15
C ALA A 328 1.39 20.26 0.06
N VAL A 329 2.65 19.88 0.27
CA VAL A 329 3.33 18.90 -0.59
C VAL A 329 3.21 17.51 0.04
N ASP A 330 2.54 16.59 -0.66
CA ASP A 330 2.19 15.27 -0.18
C ASP A 330 3.13 14.14 -0.66
N GLY A 331 3.25 13.13 0.19
CA GLY A 331 3.96 11.88 -0.09
C GLY A 331 5.47 11.99 -0.04
N LEU A 332 6.01 12.93 0.73
CA LEU A 332 7.43 13.09 0.97
C LEU A 332 7.99 11.94 1.82
N ASN A 333 9.30 11.82 1.81
CA ASN A 333 10.07 10.93 2.69
C ASN A 333 11.30 11.72 3.19
N PRO A 334 12.14 11.17 4.09
CA PRO A 334 13.30 11.87 4.62
C PRO A 334 14.23 12.45 3.55
N PHE A 335 14.46 11.73 2.44
CA PHE A 335 15.27 12.21 1.32
C PHE A 335 14.72 13.50 0.71
N TRP A 336 13.41 13.59 0.46
CA TRP A 336 12.83 14.81 -0.11
C TRP A 336 12.98 16.01 0.83
N VAL A 337 12.73 15.82 2.12
CA VAL A 337 12.85 16.89 3.12
C VAL A 337 14.28 17.38 3.26
N THR A 338 15.27 16.49 3.17
CA THR A 338 16.69 16.88 3.26
C THR A 338 17.20 17.58 2.00
N ASN A 339 16.59 17.31 0.84
CA ASN A 339 17.09 17.77 -0.45
C ASN A 339 16.32 18.95 -1.04
N PHE A 340 15.11 19.24 -0.54
CA PHE A 340 14.29 20.35 -1.01
C PHE A 340 14.21 21.45 0.04
N ASP A 341 14.09 22.68 -0.43
CA ASP A 341 13.74 23.83 0.39
C ASP A 341 12.25 24.08 0.19
N LEU A 342 11.42 23.58 1.12
CA LEU A 342 9.97 23.62 1.01
C LEU A 342 9.44 25.02 1.32
N GLU A 343 10.19 25.82 2.08
CA GLU A 343 9.90 27.24 2.25
C GLU A 343 10.17 28.04 0.98
N TYR A 344 11.28 27.76 0.29
CA TYR A 344 11.56 28.39 -1.00
C TYR A 344 10.48 28.06 -2.03
N LEU A 345 9.93 26.84 -1.97
CA LEU A 345 8.76 26.43 -2.75
C LEU A 345 7.44 27.04 -2.26
N ASN A 346 7.46 27.86 -1.20
CA ASN A 346 6.27 28.44 -0.55
C ASN A 346 5.20 27.41 -0.18
N ALA A 347 5.61 26.23 0.27
CA ALA A 347 4.70 25.24 0.83
C ALA A 347 4.39 25.57 2.30
N ASP A 348 3.10 25.70 2.65
CA ASP A 348 2.66 25.86 4.04
C ASP A 348 2.82 24.56 4.85
N TYR A 349 2.64 23.41 4.18
CA TYR A 349 2.71 22.10 4.81
C TYR A 349 3.56 21.12 4.00
N ALA A 350 4.20 20.19 4.70
CA ALA A 350 4.98 19.11 4.11
C ALA A 350 4.62 17.78 4.76
N LYS A 351 3.99 16.89 3.98
CA LYS A 351 3.51 15.58 4.45
C LYS A 351 4.53 14.49 4.16
N ILE A 352 5.09 13.95 5.23
CA ILE A 352 6.09 12.88 5.22
C ILE A 352 5.38 11.56 5.51
N PHE A 353 5.51 10.58 4.62
CA PHE A 353 4.99 9.24 4.85
C PHE A 353 5.88 8.48 5.82
N TRP A 354 5.29 8.05 6.92
CA TRP A 354 5.90 7.11 7.85
C TRP A 354 6.29 5.81 7.17
N SER A 355 7.48 5.29 7.50
CA SER A 355 7.90 3.91 7.21
C SER A 355 8.81 3.38 8.31
N ASN A 356 8.85 2.06 8.48
CA ASN A 356 9.73 1.42 9.47
C ASN A 356 11.22 1.67 9.17
N ASP A 357 11.59 1.92 7.90
CA ASP A 357 12.95 2.26 7.51
C ASP A 357 13.46 3.54 8.20
N MET A 358 12.56 4.41 8.68
CA MET A 358 12.94 5.61 9.44
C MET A 358 13.53 5.28 10.82
N LEU A 359 13.23 4.10 11.39
CA LEU A 359 13.80 3.63 12.66
C LEU A 359 15.23 3.10 12.50
N GLU A 360 15.56 2.64 11.30
CA GLU A 360 16.86 2.06 10.94
C GLU A 360 17.76 3.06 10.21
N MET A 361 17.38 4.34 10.23
CA MET A 361 18.09 5.40 9.55
C MET A 361 19.50 5.58 10.13
N ASP A 362 20.48 5.84 9.26
CA ASP A 362 21.81 6.21 9.70
C ASP A 362 21.75 7.41 10.66
N PRO A 363 22.40 7.38 11.84
CA PRO A 363 22.27 8.44 12.85
C PRO A 363 22.69 9.84 12.36
N GLN A 364 23.66 9.93 11.45
CA GLN A 364 24.07 11.22 10.89
C GLN A 364 22.99 11.75 9.95
N PHE A 365 22.39 10.88 9.13
CA PHE A 365 21.28 11.27 8.26
C PHE A 365 20.00 11.57 9.06
N GLU A 366 19.68 10.83 10.13
CA GLU A 366 18.55 11.11 11.03
C GLU A 366 18.69 12.48 11.70
N LYS A 367 19.91 12.82 12.14
CA LYS A 367 20.21 14.16 12.66
C LYS A 367 20.02 15.23 11.58
N TYR A 368 20.58 15.02 10.38
CA TYR A 368 20.44 15.99 9.29
C TYR A 368 18.98 16.21 8.89
N PHE A 369 18.19 15.14 8.82
CA PHE A 369 16.76 15.20 8.56
C PHE A 369 16.01 16.01 9.63
N ARG A 370 16.29 15.78 10.91
CA ARG A 370 15.74 16.58 12.02
C ARG A 370 16.15 18.05 11.92
N ASP A 371 17.42 18.34 11.67
CA ASP A 371 17.92 19.71 11.58
C ASP A 371 17.20 20.45 10.43
N ARG A 372 17.00 19.80 9.29
CA ARG A 372 16.27 20.36 8.13
C ARG A 372 14.78 20.61 8.40
N ILE A 373 14.15 19.83 9.28
CA ILE A 373 12.78 20.10 9.77
C ILE A 373 12.80 21.36 10.66
N ALA A 374 13.76 21.47 11.56
CA ALA A 374 13.85 22.58 12.51
C ALA A 374 14.26 23.92 11.86
N GLU A 375 14.93 23.89 10.71
CA GLU A 375 15.35 25.07 9.95
C GLU A 375 14.20 25.76 9.18
N GLN A 376 13.03 25.10 9.04
CA GLN A 376 11.92 25.56 8.20
C GLN A 376 10.70 25.91 9.06
N ASP A 377 10.67 27.15 9.58
CA ASP A 377 9.63 27.67 10.48
C ASP A 377 8.28 27.95 9.79
N ARG A 378 8.29 28.33 8.51
CA ARG A 378 7.08 28.66 7.74
C ARG A 378 6.40 27.42 7.17
N CYS A 379 7.14 26.33 6.97
CA CYS A 379 6.60 25.07 6.48
C CYS A 379 6.33 24.10 7.64
N LYS A 380 5.06 23.79 7.89
CA LYS A 380 4.65 22.86 8.95
C LYS A 380 4.76 21.41 8.46
N PHE A 381 5.56 20.61 9.14
CA PHE A 381 5.71 19.19 8.82
C PHE A 381 4.60 18.34 9.45
N ILE A 382 4.10 17.38 8.68
CA ILE A 382 3.09 16.40 9.07
C ILE A 382 3.66 15.00 8.87
N LEU A 383 3.66 14.16 9.91
CA LEU A 383 3.94 12.74 9.75
C LEU A 383 2.63 12.00 9.43
N ALA A 384 2.48 11.60 8.18
CA ALA A 384 1.30 10.92 7.67
C ALA A 384 1.51 9.39 7.63
N ARG A 385 0.41 8.64 7.46
CA ARG A 385 0.37 7.17 7.51
C ARG A 385 0.84 6.58 8.85
N CYS A 386 0.70 7.32 9.94
CA CYS A 386 0.97 6.85 11.30
C CYS A 386 -0.01 5.72 11.67
N ASP A 387 0.48 4.49 11.71
CA ASP A 387 -0.32 3.28 11.92
C ASP A 387 -0.08 2.61 13.29
N SER A 388 0.91 3.10 14.03
CA SER A 388 1.36 2.55 15.31
C SER A 388 1.68 3.64 16.33
N VAL A 389 1.69 3.32 17.62
CA VAL A 389 2.15 4.25 18.67
C VAL A 389 3.62 4.63 18.44
N THR A 390 4.44 3.70 17.94
CA THR A 390 5.83 3.94 17.56
C THR A 390 5.98 5.08 16.57
N SER A 391 5.12 5.14 15.54
CA SER A 391 5.14 6.25 14.57
C SER A 391 4.85 7.62 15.23
N LEU A 392 3.96 7.66 16.21
CA LEU A 392 3.63 8.89 16.95
C LEU A 392 4.75 9.33 17.89
N VAL A 393 5.39 8.38 18.58
CA VAL A 393 6.57 8.65 19.42
C VAL A 393 7.73 9.14 18.55
N TYR A 394 7.92 8.55 17.37
CA TYR A 394 8.92 9.01 16.41
C TYR A 394 8.66 10.44 15.93
N ALA A 395 7.41 10.78 15.56
CA ALA A 395 7.03 12.14 15.16
C ALA A 395 7.47 13.17 16.22
N HIS A 396 7.10 12.90 17.48
CA HIS A 396 7.49 13.75 18.59
C HIS A 396 9.00 13.78 18.80
N LYS A 397 9.69 12.63 18.70
CA LYS A 397 11.15 12.56 18.77
C LYS A 397 11.77 13.48 17.72
N MET A 398 11.22 13.58 16.51
CA MET A 398 11.73 14.42 15.41
C MET A 398 11.32 15.89 15.48
N GLY A 399 10.50 16.30 16.46
CA GLY A 399 9.94 17.66 16.50
C GLY A 399 8.83 17.89 15.49
N ILE A 400 8.26 16.82 14.91
CA ILE A 400 7.11 16.90 14.02
C ILE A 400 5.85 16.93 14.86
N ASN A 401 5.16 18.07 14.86
CA ASN A 401 4.03 18.34 15.76
C ASN A 401 2.66 17.98 15.16
N LEU A 402 2.60 17.63 13.87
CA LEU A 402 1.36 17.24 13.21
C LEU A 402 1.42 15.79 12.79
N VAL A 403 0.38 15.01 13.06
CA VAL A 403 0.32 13.58 12.77
C VAL A 403 -1.01 13.18 12.17
N GLN A 404 -0.96 12.20 11.26
CA GLN A 404 -2.13 11.66 10.59
C GLN A 404 -1.99 10.17 10.34
N GLY A 405 -3.04 9.40 10.60
CA GLY A 405 -3.11 7.99 10.21
C GLY A 405 -4.01 7.15 11.11
N ARG A 406 -3.99 5.83 10.87
CA ARG A 406 -4.86 4.86 11.56
C ARG A 406 -4.67 4.87 13.08
N ALA A 407 -3.45 5.10 13.57
CA ALA A 407 -3.19 5.21 15.00
C ALA A 407 -3.93 6.40 15.62
N VAL A 408 -3.90 7.55 14.94
CA VAL A 408 -4.62 8.77 15.34
C VAL A 408 -6.12 8.48 15.40
N ASP A 409 -6.70 7.94 14.33
CA ASP A 409 -8.14 7.63 14.25
C ASP A 409 -8.57 6.68 15.39
N ASN A 410 -7.76 5.67 15.69
CA ASN A 410 -8.05 4.69 16.73
C ASN A 410 -8.01 5.30 18.14
N ILE A 411 -7.05 6.20 18.41
CA ILE A 411 -6.95 6.90 19.69
C ILE A 411 -8.15 7.83 19.88
N MET A 412 -8.48 8.60 18.84
CA MET A 412 -9.62 9.52 18.88
C MET A 412 -10.95 8.81 19.06
N ARG A 413 -11.17 7.66 18.41
CA ARG A 413 -12.39 6.86 18.60
C ARG A 413 -12.57 6.38 20.04
N LYS A 414 -11.48 6.27 20.81
CA LYS A 414 -11.51 5.93 22.23
C LYS A 414 -11.76 7.15 23.14
N GLY A 415 -11.89 8.35 22.57
CA GLY A 415 -12.12 9.59 23.32
C GLY A 415 -10.89 10.07 24.10
N VAL A 416 -9.68 9.62 23.73
CA VAL A 416 -8.42 9.99 24.37
C VAL A 416 -7.69 10.99 23.48
N SER A 417 -7.02 11.98 24.08
CA SER A 417 -6.17 12.90 23.31
C SER A 417 -4.94 12.18 22.78
N VAL A 418 -4.56 12.43 21.52
CA VAL A 418 -3.36 11.81 20.91
C VAL A 418 -2.10 12.16 21.70
N ARG A 419 -2.04 13.37 22.24
CA ARG A 419 -0.95 13.84 23.09
C ARG A 419 -0.83 13.03 24.38
N GLU A 420 -1.94 12.75 25.05
CA GLU A 420 -1.98 11.95 26.29
C GLU A 420 -1.54 10.52 26.01
N ALA A 421 -2.02 9.93 24.91
CA ALA A 421 -1.61 8.59 24.50
C ALA A 421 -0.10 8.48 24.26
N ILE A 422 0.52 9.50 23.64
CA ILE A 422 1.98 9.55 23.46
C ILE A 422 2.70 9.72 24.80
N ALA A 423 2.17 10.56 25.71
CA ALA A 423 2.78 10.78 27.01
C ALA A 423 2.81 9.49 27.85
N HIS A 424 1.72 8.71 27.85
CA HIS A 424 1.66 7.41 28.53
C HIS A 424 2.65 6.40 27.93
N ALA A 425 2.77 6.35 26.61
CA ALA A 425 3.65 5.39 25.92
C ALA A 425 5.16 5.67 26.09
N LYS A 426 5.55 6.80 26.69
CA LYS A 426 6.94 7.16 26.99
C LYS A 426 7.38 6.83 28.42
N VAL A 427 6.43 6.47 29.28
CA VAL A 427 6.69 6.16 30.71
C VAL A 427 7.00 4.68 30.90
N ASP A 428 6.70 3.85 29.90
CA ASP A 428 7.13 2.45 29.74
C ASP A 428 8.38 2.37 28.85
#